data_AF-X0Y9K5-F1
#
_entry.id   AF-X0Y9K5-F1
#
_cell.length_a   1.000
_cell.length_b   1.000
_cell.length_c   1.000
_cell.angle_alpha   90.00
_cell.angle_beta   90.00
_cell.angle_gamma   90.00
#
_symmetry.space_group_name_H-M   'P 1'
#
loop_
_entity.id
_entity.type
_entity.pdbx_description
1 polymer ?
#
loop_
_entity_poly.entity_id
_entity_poly.type
_entity_poly.pdbx_seq_one_letter_code
_entity_poly.pdbx_strand_id
1 'polypeptide(L)'
;VTEDASLVIPCGNTGEFYSLTENEWHKVIITTKDAVGERLVIVAGIGHSLKTAMDQINHAEEMGLDGVMVMYPQHVFSSEDGLLNYYRELLRAAKEIGVVLYKKGPLLSDNVLQKLFKYENLVAVKYAFGRIVDFSRTVHNLGKPVIWSCGTAERFAPFYWLAGAEALTTGLGNFAPRISQSMYDALANGDYEGAMKIQKIITPLEELREGRGKANNVPVVKAVMDHLGLVGGNCR
;
A
#
# COMPACT_ATOMS: atom_id res chain seq x y z
N VAL A 1 -16.12 8.39 6.37
CA VAL A 1 -14.96 7.47 6.27
C VAL A 1 -13.64 8.23 6.10
N THR A 2 -13.61 9.45 5.57
CA THR A 2 -12.36 10.15 5.20
C THR A 2 -11.85 11.24 6.16
N GLU A 3 -12.55 11.56 7.26
CA GLU A 3 -12.14 12.66 8.16
C GLU A 3 -10.86 12.35 8.96
N ASP A 4 -10.55 11.07 9.17
CA ASP A 4 -9.44 10.62 10.01
C ASP A 4 -8.29 9.99 9.19
N ALA A 5 -8.29 10.13 7.86
CA ALA A 5 -7.23 9.64 7.00
C ALA A 5 -6.43 10.82 6.44
N SER A 6 -5.14 10.63 6.17
CA SER A 6 -4.31 11.63 5.46
C SER A 6 -4.03 11.26 4.00
N LEU A 7 -4.26 9.98 3.65
CA LEU A 7 -3.93 9.41 2.35
C LEU A 7 -4.90 8.29 1.97
N VAL A 8 -5.25 8.20 0.69
CA VAL A 8 -6.02 7.11 0.11
C VAL A 8 -5.26 6.43 -1.03
N ILE A 9 -5.37 5.11 -1.12
CA ILE A 9 -4.75 4.30 -2.18
C ILE A 9 -5.87 3.67 -3.03
N PRO A 10 -6.45 4.39 -4.00
CA PRO A 10 -7.35 3.76 -4.95
C PRO A 10 -6.59 2.74 -5.80
N CYS A 11 -7.32 1.76 -6.35
CA CYS A 11 -6.74 0.74 -7.21
C CYS A 11 -5.60 -0.06 -6.54
N GLY A 12 -5.58 -0.18 -5.21
CA GLY A 12 -4.73 -1.14 -4.49
C GLY A 12 -5.30 -2.56 -4.51
N ASN A 13 -4.62 -3.52 -3.87
CA ASN A 13 -5.13 -4.91 -3.77
C ASN A 13 -6.49 -4.98 -3.05
N THR A 14 -6.74 -4.12 -2.06
CA THR A 14 -8.04 -4.07 -1.37
C THR A 14 -9.14 -3.49 -2.26
N GLY A 15 -8.78 -2.63 -3.22
CA GLY A 15 -9.66 -2.17 -4.29
C GLY A 15 -9.68 -3.10 -5.51
N GLU A 16 -9.24 -4.35 -5.35
CA GLU A 16 -9.28 -5.39 -6.38
C GLU A 16 -8.59 -5.01 -7.71
N PHE A 17 -7.43 -4.32 -7.63
CA PHE A 17 -6.65 -3.85 -8.79
C PHE A 17 -6.64 -4.79 -10.00
N TYR A 18 -6.30 -6.07 -9.80
CA TYR A 18 -6.15 -7.04 -10.88
C TYR A 18 -7.48 -7.49 -11.52
N SER A 19 -8.62 -7.13 -10.92
CA SER A 19 -9.96 -7.40 -11.43
C SER A 19 -10.54 -6.23 -12.22
N LEU A 20 -9.83 -5.09 -12.29
CA LEU A 20 -10.27 -3.90 -13.00
C LEU A 20 -9.73 -3.88 -14.43
N THR A 21 -10.59 -3.46 -15.36
CA THR A 21 -10.12 -3.00 -16.67
C THR A 21 -9.47 -1.62 -16.56
N GLU A 22 -8.71 -1.20 -17.58
CA GLU A 22 -8.13 0.15 -17.63
C GLU A 22 -9.20 1.26 -17.52
N ASN A 23 -10.33 1.09 -18.21
CA ASN A 23 -11.45 2.03 -18.11
C ASN A 23 -12.05 2.10 -16.70
N GLU A 24 -12.10 0.97 -15.98
CA GLU A 24 -12.58 0.95 -14.60
C GLU A 24 -11.57 1.55 -13.64
N TRP A 25 -10.27 1.30 -13.85
CA TRP A 25 -9.19 1.93 -13.11
C TRP A 25 -9.28 3.45 -13.19
N HIS A 26 -9.48 4.00 -14.40
CA HIS A 26 -9.71 5.43 -14.64
C HIS A 26 -10.94 5.95 -13.89
N LYS A 27 -12.08 5.25 -13.99
CA LYS A 27 -13.32 5.63 -13.30
C LYS A 27 -13.18 5.62 -11.77
N VAL A 28 -12.46 4.66 -11.22
CA VAL A 28 -12.21 4.58 -9.76
C VAL A 28 -11.42 5.80 -9.29
N ILE A 29 -10.41 6.23 -10.06
CA ILE A 29 -9.60 7.40 -9.71
C ILE A 29 -10.42 8.68 -9.76
N ILE A 30 -11.18 8.91 -10.84
CA ILE A 30 -12.08 10.07 -10.95
C ILE A 30 -13.07 10.10 -9.79
N THR A 31 -13.71 8.96 -9.50
CA THR A 31 -14.66 8.85 -8.38
C THR A 31 -13.97 9.13 -7.03
N THR A 32 -12.72 8.68 -6.87
CA THR A 32 -11.95 8.93 -5.65
C THR A 32 -11.67 10.42 -5.51
N LYS A 33 -11.22 11.09 -6.58
CA LYS A 33 -10.93 12.52 -6.59
C LYS A 33 -12.19 13.34 -6.30
N ASP A 34 -13.32 13.01 -6.92
CA ASP A 34 -14.60 13.68 -6.68
C ASP A 34 -15.05 13.54 -5.20
N ALA A 35 -14.80 12.38 -4.59
CA ALA A 35 -15.20 12.12 -3.21
C ALA A 35 -14.27 12.80 -2.17
N VAL A 36 -12.96 12.85 -2.42
CA VAL A 36 -11.99 13.34 -1.42
C VAL A 36 -11.58 14.80 -1.64
N GLY A 37 -11.62 15.29 -2.89
CA GLY A 37 -11.10 16.60 -3.27
C GLY A 37 -9.62 16.74 -2.91
N GLU A 38 -9.21 17.95 -2.56
CA GLU A 38 -7.82 18.26 -2.15
C GLU A 38 -7.53 17.91 -0.67
N ARG A 39 -8.43 17.19 0.01
CA ARG A 39 -8.30 16.92 1.45
C ARG A 39 -7.30 15.82 1.77
N LEU A 40 -7.11 14.88 0.85
CA LEU A 40 -6.29 13.69 1.05
C LEU A 40 -5.26 13.58 -0.06
N VAL A 41 -4.07 13.08 0.29
CA VAL A 41 -3.10 12.61 -0.69
C VAL A 41 -3.67 11.38 -1.41
N ILE A 42 -3.63 11.38 -2.74
CA ILE A 42 -4.12 10.27 -3.58
C ILE A 42 -2.93 9.58 -4.24
N VAL A 43 -2.73 8.30 -3.87
CA VAL A 43 -1.68 7.45 -4.46
C VAL A 43 -2.31 6.26 -5.18
N ALA A 44 -2.41 6.30 -6.51
CA ALA A 44 -3.08 5.24 -7.26
C ALA A 44 -2.21 3.99 -7.47
N GLY A 45 -2.77 2.80 -7.27
CA GLY A 45 -2.08 1.56 -7.62
C GLY A 45 -1.91 1.39 -9.14
N ILE A 46 -0.70 1.07 -9.60
CA ILE A 46 -0.35 0.85 -11.01
C ILE A 46 0.43 -0.46 -11.21
N GLY A 47 0.52 -0.98 -12.43
CA GLY A 47 1.31 -2.19 -12.69
C GLY A 47 1.09 -2.83 -14.06
N HIS A 48 1.20 -4.15 -14.11
CA HIS A 48 1.20 -4.98 -15.33
C HIS A 48 2.47 -4.83 -16.19
N SER A 49 2.33 -4.71 -17.51
CA SER A 49 3.46 -4.53 -18.42
C SER A 49 4.14 -3.18 -18.20
N LEU A 50 5.40 -3.02 -18.63
CA LEU A 50 6.10 -1.74 -18.53
C LEU A 50 5.35 -0.64 -19.27
N LYS A 51 4.85 -0.92 -20.48
CA LYS A 51 4.06 0.04 -21.27
C LYS A 51 2.79 0.47 -20.54
N THR A 52 2.00 -0.49 -20.06
CA THR A 52 0.78 -0.21 -19.29
C THR A 52 1.05 0.63 -18.04
N ALA A 53 2.08 0.27 -17.26
CA ALA A 53 2.41 1.00 -16.05
C ALA A 53 2.90 2.43 -16.34
N MET A 54 3.67 2.65 -17.41
CA MET A 54 4.07 4.00 -17.84
C MET A 54 2.87 4.83 -18.32
N ASP A 55 1.94 4.21 -19.05
CA ASP A 55 0.71 4.89 -19.48
C ASP A 55 -0.15 5.27 -18.26
N GLN A 56 -0.25 4.41 -17.25
CA GLN A 56 -0.91 4.72 -15.98
C GLN A 56 -0.23 5.86 -15.20
N ILE A 57 1.11 5.95 -15.24
CA ILE A 57 1.84 7.09 -14.65
C ILE A 57 1.45 8.38 -15.36
N ASN A 58 1.50 8.41 -16.69
CA ASN A 58 1.15 9.62 -17.45
C ASN A 58 -0.29 10.06 -17.15
N HIS A 59 -1.25 9.12 -17.12
CA HIS A 59 -2.63 9.44 -16.75
C HIS A 59 -2.76 9.94 -15.31
N ALA A 60 -2.00 9.38 -14.36
CA ALA A 60 -2.01 9.86 -12.98
C ALA A 60 -1.50 11.30 -12.87
N GLU A 61 -0.45 11.67 -13.62
CA GLU A 61 0.04 13.05 -13.70
C GLU A 61 -0.98 13.98 -14.36
N GLU A 62 -1.58 13.58 -15.49
CA GLU A 62 -2.62 14.35 -16.19
C GLU A 62 -3.86 14.60 -15.31
N MET A 63 -4.20 13.65 -14.45
CA MET A 63 -5.29 13.78 -13.47
C MET A 63 -4.89 14.59 -12.23
N GLY A 64 -3.62 14.94 -12.07
CA GLY A 64 -3.10 15.65 -10.91
C GLY A 64 -3.17 14.83 -9.63
N LEU A 65 -2.80 13.54 -9.68
CA LEU A 65 -2.60 12.74 -8.47
C LEU A 65 -1.27 13.09 -7.80
N ASP A 66 -1.15 12.87 -6.49
CA ASP A 66 0.09 13.11 -5.75
C ASP A 66 1.13 12.01 -5.98
N GLY A 67 0.68 10.81 -6.33
CA GLY A 67 1.57 9.67 -6.46
C GLY A 67 0.95 8.42 -7.08
N VAL A 68 1.82 7.44 -7.27
CA VAL A 68 1.48 6.08 -7.68
C VAL A 68 2.14 5.05 -6.79
N MET A 69 1.46 3.93 -6.58
CA MET A 69 2.03 2.75 -5.93
C MET A 69 2.22 1.63 -6.96
N VAL A 70 3.46 1.28 -7.24
CA VAL A 70 3.79 0.19 -8.16
C VAL A 70 3.48 -1.14 -7.48
N MET A 71 2.44 -1.81 -7.98
CA MET A 71 2.04 -3.14 -7.54
C MET A 71 3.14 -4.14 -7.86
N TYR A 72 3.41 -5.06 -6.94
CA TYR A 72 4.47 -6.06 -7.12
C TYR A 72 4.21 -6.89 -8.39
N PRO A 73 5.11 -6.88 -9.39
CA PRO A 73 4.88 -7.58 -10.65
C PRO A 73 4.74 -9.09 -10.47
N GLN A 74 3.74 -9.68 -11.12
CA GLN A 74 3.41 -11.12 -11.07
C GLN A 74 3.95 -11.87 -12.30
N HIS A 75 5.06 -11.43 -12.87
CA HIS A 75 5.63 -12.04 -14.07
C HIS A 75 6.19 -13.43 -13.76
N VAL A 76 5.76 -14.44 -14.54
CA VAL A 76 6.15 -15.85 -14.37
C VAL A 76 7.67 -16.03 -14.49
N PHE A 77 8.28 -15.38 -15.47
CA PHE A 77 9.73 -15.41 -15.69
C PHE A 77 10.30 -14.03 -15.40
N SER A 78 11.13 -13.94 -14.36
CA SER A 78 11.70 -12.67 -13.89
C SER A 78 13.11 -12.87 -13.39
N SER A 79 13.93 -11.84 -13.56
CA SER A 79 15.24 -11.72 -12.93
C SER A 79 15.32 -10.44 -12.11
N GLU A 80 16.27 -10.37 -11.19
CA GLU A 80 16.53 -9.18 -10.40
C GLU A 80 16.90 -7.97 -11.29
N ASP A 81 17.75 -8.18 -12.31
CA ASP A 81 18.15 -7.14 -13.24
C ASP A 81 16.99 -6.66 -14.13
N GLY A 82 16.13 -7.58 -14.59
CA GLY A 82 14.94 -7.23 -15.36
C GLY A 82 13.97 -6.40 -14.54
N LEU A 83 13.76 -6.76 -13.27
CA LEU A 83 12.89 -6.03 -12.37
C LEU A 83 13.49 -4.67 -11.95
N LEU A 84 14.81 -4.60 -11.76
CA LEU A 84 15.52 -3.33 -11.55
C LEU A 84 15.33 -2.40 -12.75
N ASN A 85 15.42 -2.92 -13.97
CA ASN A 85 15.16 -2.12 -15.17
C ASN A 85 13.70 -1.64 -15.22
N TYR A 86 12.74 -2.53 -14.94
CA TYR A 86 11.33 -2.17 -14.86
C TYR A 86 11.08 -0.99 -13.92
N TYR A 87 11.56 -1.05 -12.67
CA TYR A 87 11.36 0.05 -11.72
C TYR A 87 12.11 1.33 -12.11
N ARG A 88 13.31 1.23 -12.71
CA ARG A 88 14.04 2.41 -13.20
C ARG A 88 13.28 3.16 -14.28
N GLU A 89 12.68 2.44 -15.21
CA GLU A 89 11.90 3.07 -16.29
C GLU A 89 10.65 3.74 -15.72
N LEU A 90 9.97 3.12 -14.75
CA LEU A 90 8.84 3.76 -14.06
C LEU A 90 9.25 5.01 -13.27
N LEU A 91 10.36 4.96 -12.51
CA LEU A 91 10.87 6.12 -11.77
C LEU A 91 11.35 7.25 -12.69
N ARG A 92 11.78 6.94 -13.92
CA ARG A 92 12.10 7.96 -14.93
C ARG A 92 10.86 8.56 -15.60
N ALA A 93 9.81 7.76 -15.75
CA ALA A 93 8.56 8.18 -16.35
C ALA A 93 7.76 9.12 -15.43
N ALA A 94 7.78 8.88 -14.12
CA ALA A 94 7.15 9.75 -13.12
C ALA A 94 8.01 11.01 -12.90
N LYS A 95 7.53 12.16 -13.36
CA LYS A 95 8.26 13.43 -13.34
C LYS A 95 7.86 14.31 -12.16
N GLU A 96 6.56 14.39 -11.90
CA GLU A 96 5.99 15.36 -10.95
C GLU A 96 5.32 14.70 -9.74
N ILE A 97 5.30 13.36 -9.69
CA ILE A 97 4.55 12.59 -8.68
C ILE A 97 5.43 11.62 -7.89
N GLY A 98 5.03 11.34 -6.65
CA GLY A 98 5.70 10.38 -5.78
C GLY A 98 5.47 8.93 -6.20
N VAL A 99 6.49 8.10 -6.10
CA VAL A 99 6.44 6.66 -6.40
C VAL A 99 6.62 5.86 -5.12
N VAL A 100 5.67 4.96 -4.86
CA VAL A 100 5.73 3.98 -3.77
C VAL A 100 5.95 2.59 -4.35
N LEU A 101 6.99 1.88 -3.90
CA LEU A 101 7.21 0.49 -4.35
C LEU A 101 6.59 -0.51 -3.38
N TYR A 102 5.79 -1.44 -3.91
CA TYR A 102 5.22 -2.52 -3.10
C TYR A 102 6.15 -3.74 -3.05
N LYS A 103 6.91 -3.89 -1.97
CA LYS A 103 7.75 -5.06 -1.73
C LYS A 103 6.92 -6.22 -1.17
N LYS A 104 6.45 -7.09 -2.06
CA LYS A 104 5.65 -8.29 -1.73
C LYS A 104 6.32 -9.62 -2.09
N GLY A 105 7.60 -9.59 -2.49
CA GLY A 105 8.33 -10.78 -2.91
C GLY A 105 9.85 -10.59 -2.88
N PRO A 106 10.60 -11.65 -3.25
CA PRO A 106 12.05 -11.66 -3.13
C PRO A 106 12.76 -10.82 -4.19
N LEU A 107 12.14 -10.59 -5.35
CA LEU A 107 12.81 -9.97 -6.50
C LEU A 107 13.09 -8.48 -6.32
N LEU A 108 12.24 -7.76 -5.58
CA LEU A 108 12.57 -6.41 -5.11
C LEU A 108 13.50 -6.55 -3.90
N SER A 109 14.74 -6.98 -4.15
CA SER A 109 15.76 -7.27 -3.14
C SER A 109 16.29 -5.98 -2.51
N ASP A 110 17.06 -6.11 -1.41
CA ASP A 110 17.72 -4.98 -0.78
C ASP A 110 18.75 -4.32 -1.71
N ASN A 111 19.41 -5.13 -2.56
CA ASN A 111 20.33 -4.65 -3.60
C ASN A 111 19.60 -3.87 -4.71
N VAL A 112 18.41 -4.31 -5.12
CA VAL A 112 17.58 -3.54 -6.05
C VAL A 112 17.16 -2.23 -5.40
N LEU A 113 16.61 -2.26 -4.19
CA LEU A 113 16.18 -1.05 -3.48
C LEU A 113 17.31 -0.05 -3.31
N GLN A 114 18.50 -0.49 -2.89
CA GLN A 114 19.67 0.37 -2.74
C GLN A 114 20.02 1.12 -4.04
N LYS A 115 19.93 0.44 -5.19
CA LYS A 115 20.18 1.05 -6.51
C LYS A 115 19.09 2.02 -6.96
N LEU A 116 17.91 1.96 -6.35
CA LEU A 116 16.75 2.81 -6.65
C LEU A 116 16.64 4.03 -5.72
N PHE A 117 17.29 4.06 -4.56
CA PHE A 117 17.21 5.21 -3.64
C PHE A 117 17.87 6.49 -4.15
N LYS A 118 18.58 6.44 -5.28
CA LYS A 118 19.08 7.64 -5.96
C LYS A 118 17.99 8.46 -6.67
N TYR A 119 16.77 7.91 -6.79
CA TYR A 119 15.64 8.57 -7.44
C TYR A 119 14.83 9.30 -6.36
N GLU A 120 14.83 10.63 -6.38
CA GLU A 120 14.19 11.46 -5.34
C GLU A 120 12.67 11.28 -5.29
N ASN A 121 12.04 10.91 -6.41
CA ASN A 121 10.62 10.59 -6.49
C ASN A 121 10.28 9.21 -5.91
N LEU A 122 11.25 8.37 -5.53
CA LEU A 122 10.98 7.17 -4.74
C LEU A 122 10.80 7.57 -3.26
N VAL A 123 9.55 7.79 -2.86
CA VAL A 123 9.25 8.38 -1.54
C VAL A 123 8.98 7.35 -0.44
N ALA A 124 8.53 6.15 -0.81
CA ALA A 124 8.17 5.13 0.17
C ALA A 124 8.32 3.70 -0.37
N VAL A 125 8.51 2.76 0.55
CA VAL A 125 8.42 1.32 0.28
C VAL A 125 7.38 0.71 1.20
N LYS A 126 6.33 0.14 0.60
CA LYS A 126 5.35 -0.69 1.30
C LYS A 126 5.91 -2.09 1.45
N TYR A 127 6.37 -2.44 2.64
CA TYR A 127 7.03 -3.71 2.92
C TYR A 127 6.04 -4.76 3.42
N ALA A 128 5.86 -5.86 2.68
CA ALA A 128 4.90 -6.91 3.01
C ALA A 128 5.39 -8.33 2.69
N PHE A 129 6.69 -8.59 2.88
CA PHE A 129 7.30 -9.87 2.50
C PHE A 129 8.31 -10.38 3.54
N GLY A 130 8.28 -11.68 3.83
CA GLY A 130 9.21 -12.30 4.78
C GLY A 130 8.81 -12.04 6.24
N ARG A 131 9.74 -12.28 7.16
CA ARG A 131 9.54 -12.11 8.60
C ARG A 131 9.92 -10.69 9.02
N ILE A 132 9.46 -10.26 10.19
CA ILE A 132 9.81 -8.95 10.77
C ILE A 132 11.34 -8.80 10.93
N VAL A 133 12.06 -9.88 11.26
CA VAL A 133 13.53 -9.87 11.34
C VAL A 133 14.20 -9.58 9.98
N ASP A 134 13.56 -9.98 8.88
CA ASP A 134 14.07 -9.70 7.55
C ASP A 134 13.88 -8.21 7.23
N PHE A 135 12.72 -7.64 7.57
CA PHE A 135 12.45 -6.20 7.48
C PHE A 135 13.44 -5.37 8.34
N SER A 136 13.62 -5.74 9.61
CA SER A 136 14.54 -5.06 10.52
C SER A 136 15.96 -5.01 9.97
N ARG A 137 16.45 -6.14 9.42
CA ARG A 137 17.75 -6.19 8.74
C ARG A 137 17.80 -5.27 7.51
N THR A 138 16.76 -5.24 6.69
CA THR A 138 16.69 -4.36 5.52
C THR A 138 16.77 -2.88 5.95
N VAL A 139 15.98 -2.46 6.93
CA VAL A 139 16.01 -1.07 7.45
C VAL A 139 17.36 -0.74 8.07
N HIS A 140 17.96 -1.66 8.82
CA HIS A 140 19.29 -1.45 9.41
C HIS A 140 20.39 -1.27 8.34
N ASN A 141 20.38 -2.11 7.31
CA ASN A 141 21.41 -2.10 6.26
C ASN A 141 21.25 -0.94 5.29
N LEU A 142 20.00 -0.56 4.97
CA LEU A 142 19.69 0.45 3.97
C LEU A 142 19.43 1.84 4.56
N GLY A 143 19.20 1.94 5.87
CA GLY A 143 18.83 3.17 6.56
C GLY A 143 17.40 3.61 6.23
N LYS A 144 17.16 4.93 6.29
CA LYS A 144 15.87 5.57 6.01
C LYS A 144 15.94 6.58 4.87
N PRO A 145 16.33 6.18 3.64
CA PRO A 145 16.29 7.06 2.48
C PRO A 145 14.86 7.30 1.96
N VAL A 146 13.89 6.52 2.45
CA VAL A 146 12.48 6.51 2.07
C VAL A 146 11.63 6.26 3.31
N ILE A 147 10.33 6.54 3.23
CA ILE A 147 9.38 6.11 4.26
C ILE A 147 9.19 4.59 4.18
N TRP A 148 9.53 3.89 5.25
CA TRP A 148 9.23 2.47 5.39
C TRP A 148 7.80 2.27 5.91
N SER A 149 6.93 1.66 5.09
CA SER A 149 5.56 1.34 5.49
C SER A 149 5.37 -0.14 5.80
N CYS A 150 4.71 -0.43 6.92
CA CYS A 150 4.13 -1.73 7.20
C CYS A 150 3.02 -2.04 6.19
N GLY A 151 3.30 -2.96 5.27
CA GLY A 151 2.37 -3.39 4.22
C GLY A 151 1.49 -4.58 4.61
N THR A 152 1.56 -5.04 5.87
CA THR A 152 0.80 -6.18 6.44
C THR A 152 -0.22 -5.74 7.48
N ALA A 153 -0.67 -4.48 7.40
CA ALA A 153 -1.76 -3.94 8.19
C ALA A 153 -1.51 -3.90 9.70
N GLU A 154 -2.56 -3.47 10.42
CA GLU A 154 -2.53 -3.14 11.83
C GLU A 154 -2.11 -4.32 12.72
N ARG A 155 -2.41 -5.57 12.33
CA ARG A 155 -2.00 -6.78 13.08
C ARG A 155 -0.49 -6.83 13.33
N PHE A 156 0.29 -6.30 12.38
CA PHE A 156 1.75 -6.32 12.43
C PHE A 156 2.39 -4.94 12.59
N ALA A 157 1.61 -3.86 12.50
CA ALA A 157 2.13 -2.49 12.53
C ALA A 157 2.98 -2.18 13.77
N PRO A 158 2.61 -2.56 15.02
CA PRO A 158 3.46 -2.29 16.18
C PRO A 158 4.86 -2.91 16.08
N PHE A 159 4.97 -4.13 15.56
CA PHE A 159 6.26 -4.82 15.44
C PHE A 159 7.13 -4.23 14.32
N TYR A 160 6.50 -3.83 13.21
CA TYR A 160 7.18 -3.11 12.14
C TYR A 160 7.66 -1.74 12.60
N TRP A 161 6.88 -1.03 13.42
CA TRP A 161 7.25 0.27 13.96
C TRP A 161 8.51 0.19 14.83
N LEU A 162 8.57 -0.80 15.72
CA LEU A 162 9.78 -1.09 16.52
C LEU A 162 11.00 -1.43 15.65
N ALA A 163 10.77 -2.01 14.47
CA ALA A 163 11.82 -2.34 13.50
C ALA A 163 12.17 -1.19 12.54
N GLY A 164 11.53 -0.03 12.67
CA GLY A 164 11.86 1.20 11.92
C GLY A 164 10.85 1.64 10.87
N ALA A 165 9.66 1.04 10.80
CA ALA A 165 8.56 1.56 9.98
C ALA A 165 7.98 2.86 10.55
N GLU A 166 7.45 3.70 9.67
CA GLU A 166 6.91 5.05 9.97
C GLU A 166 5.49 5.26 9.41
N ALA A 167 4.96 4.24 8.74
CA ALA A 167 3.62 4.23 8.19
C ALA A 167 3.05 2.82 8.20
N LEU A 168 1.73 2.70 8.05
CA LEU A 168 1.04 1.43 7.83
C LEU A 168 -0.04 1.56 6.76
N THR A 169 -0.36 0.46 6.09
CA THR A 169 -1.55 0.41 5.22
C THR A 169 -2.71 -0.26 5.92
N THR A 170 -3.95 0.14 5.65
CA THR A 170 -5.12 -0.42 6.32
C THR A 170 -6.17 -0.91 5.34
N GLY A 171 -6.80 -2.05 5.66
CA GLY A 171 -8.08 -2.46 5.07
C GLY A 171 -9.28 -2.14 5.97
N LEU A 172 -9.06 -2.15 7.29
CA LEU A 172 -10.02 -1.76 8.32
C LEU A 172 -10.55 -0.33 8.12
N GLY A 173 -9.71 0.56 7.59
CA GLY A 173 -10.05 1.96 7.33
C GLY A 173 -11.26 2.18 6.42
N ASN A 174 -11.69 1.17 5.64
CA ASN A 174 -12.91 1.25 4.84
C ASN A 174 -14.19 1.38 5.68
N PHE A 175 -14.19 0.91 6.93
CA PHE A 175 -15.36 0.94 7.80
C PHE A 175 -15.07 1.39 9.25
N ALA A 176 -13.83 1.33 9.70
CA ALA A 176 -13.42 1.80 11.03
C ALA A 176 -12.11 2.61 11.01
N PRO A 177 -12.05 3.72 10.24
CA PRO A 177 -10.83 4.52 10.06
C PRO A 177 -10.23 5.06 11.37
N ARG A 178 -11.07 5.45 12.34
CA ARG A 178 -10.61 5.93 13.65
C ARG A 178 -9.75 4.91 14.41
N ILE A 179 -10.00 3.62 14.24
CA ILE A 179 -9.20 2.58 14.90
C ILE A 179 -7.79 2.55 14.32
N SER A 180 -7.67 2.61 12.99
CA SER A 180 -6.39 2.68 12.29
C SER A 180 -5.64 3.96 12.63
N GLN A 181 -6.33 5.10 12.66
CA GLN A 181 -5.75 6.38 13.06
C GLN A 181 -5.26 6.37 14.52
N SER A 182 -6.06 5.83 15.44
CA SER A 182 -5.66 5.69 16.85
C SER A 182 -4.42 4.81 17.00
N MET A 183 -4.27 3.76 16.19
CA MET A 183 -3.05 2.94 16.19
C MET A 183 -1.86 3.74 15.67
N TYR A 184 -2.03 4.48 14.56
CA TYR A 184 -0.99 5.35 14.04
C TYR A 184 -0.53 6.37 15.09
N ASP A 185 -1.47 7.09 15.72
CA ASP A 185 -1.16 8.11 16.73
C ASP A 185 -0.45 7.51 17.93
N ALA A 186 -0.89 6.35 18.41
CA ALA A 186 -0.23 5.64 19.51
C ALA A 186 1.21 5.28 19.14
N LEU A 187 1.44 4.71 17.94
CA LEU A 187 2.78 4.35 17.48
C LEU A 187 3.69 5.57 17.26
N ALA A 188 3.16 6.64 16.65
CA ALA A 188 3.89 7.88 16.41
C ALA A 188 4.30 8.58 17.70
N ASN A 189 3.48 8.49 18.75
CA ASN A 189 3.77 9.06 20.08
C ASN A 189 4.53 8.12 21.02
N GLY A 190 4.91 6.92 20.56
CA GLY A 190 5.61 5.92 21.39
C GLY A 190 4.74 5.21 22.43
N ASP A 191 3.42 5.33 22.35
CA ASP A 191 2.46 4.57 23.17
C ASP A 191 2.27 3.14 22.59
N TYR A 192 3.28 2.30 22.80
CA TYR A 192 3.25 0.92 22.34
C TYR A 192 2.21 0.07 23.09
N GLU A 193 1.88 0.42 24.33
CA GLU A 193 0.84 -0.31 25.09
C GLU A 193 -0.54 -0.06 24.47
N GLY A 194 -0.87 1.19 24.17
CA GLY A 194 -2.08 1.57 23.45
C GLY A 194 -2.16 0.92 22.07
N ALA A 195 -1.07 0.97 21.30
CA ALA A 195 -1.02 0.32 20.00
C ALA A 195 -1.24 -1.21 20.09
N MET A 196 -0.67 -1.88 21.10
CA MET A 196 -0.86 -3.32 21.32
C MET A 196 -2.27 -3.68 21.80
N LYS A 197 -2.96 -2.80 22.55
CA LYS A 197 -4.38 -2.98 22.88
C LYS A 197 -5.24 -2.97 21.62
N ILE A 198 -5.01 -2.02 20.72
CA ILE A 198 -5.71 -1.96 19.44
C ILE A 198 -5.40 -3.20 18.61
N GLN A 199 -4.12 -3.56 18.48
CA GLN A 199 -3.66 -4.76 17.76
C GLN A 199 -4.41 -6.02 18.24
N LYS A 200 -4.57 -6.19 19.55
CA LYS A 200 -5.28 -7.34 20.12
C LYS A 200 -6.77 -7.34 19.72
N ILE A 201 -7.43 -6.19 19.76
CA ILE A 201 -8.85 -6.04 19.43
C ILE A 201 -9.12 -6.40 17.96
N ILE A 202 -8.24 -5.98 17.05
CA ILE A 202 -8.45 -6.19 15.61
C ILE A 202 -7.97 -7.55 15.10
N THR A 203 -7.12 -8.25 15.86
CA THR A 203 -6.46 -9.48 15.40
C THR A 203 -7.45 -10.54 14.91
N PRO A 204 -8.58 -10.82 15.58
CA PRO A 204 -9.56 -11.79 15.10
C PRO A 204 -10.11 -11.48 13.71
N LEU A 205 -10.30 -10.19 13.39
CA LEU A 205 -10.76 -9.75 12.07
C LEU A 205 -9.68 -9.95 11.00
N GLU A 206 -8.43 -9.61 11.30
CA GLU A 206 -7.31 -9.83 10.37
C GLU A 206 -7.06 -11.32 10.13
N GLU A 207 -7.24 -12.17 11.13
CA GLU A 207 -7.20 -13.63 10.97
C GLU A 207 -8.31 -14.15 10.05
N LEU A 208 -9.52 -13.60 10.16
CA LEU A 208 -10.61 -13.91 9.25
C LEU A 208 -10.28 -13.52 7.80
N ARG A 209 -9.65 -12.34 7.60
CA ARG A 209 -9.15 -11.84 6.31
C ARG A 209 -8.02 -12.71 5.74
N GLU A 210 -7.15 -13.27 6.59
CA GLU A 210 -6.10 -14.21 6.17
C GLU A 210 -6.63 -15.62 5.87
N GLY A 211 -7.87 -15.91 6.25
CA GLY A 211 -8.52 -17.20 6.02
C GLY A 211 -8.49 -17.65 4.55
N ARG A 212 -8.52 -18.98 4.36
CA ARG A 212 -8.50 -19.65 3.04
C ARG A 212 -7.32 -19.20 2.16
N GLY A 213 -6.13 -19.08 2.76
CA GLY A 213 -4.93 -18.64 2.03
C GLY A 213 -5.03 -17.20 1.54
N LYS A 214 -5.58 -16.30 2.36
CA LYS A 214 -5.83 -14.87 2.07
C LYS A 214 -6.93 -14.59 1.04
N ALA A 215 -7.66 -15.60 0.57
CA ALA A 215 -8.81 -15.40 -0.31
C ALA A 215 -9.92 -14.57 0.35
N ASN A 216 -9.99 -14.58 1.68
CA ASN A 216 -10.97 -13.81 2.45
C ASN A 216 -10.61 -12.32 2.61
N ASN A 217 -9.48 -11.84 2.07
CA ASN A 217 -8.96 -10.51 2.43
C ASN A 217 -9.93 -9.36 2.15
N VAL A 218 -10.52 -9.34 0.94
CA VAL A 218 -11.48 -8.32 0.50
C VAL A 218 -12.93 -8.73 0.80
N PRO A 219 -13.36 -10.00 0.59
CA PRO A 219 -14.73 -10.41 0.92
C PRO A 219 -15.15 -10.09 2.35
N VAL A 220 -14.25 -10.26 3.33
CA VAL A 220 -14.53 -9.94 4.73
C VAL A 220 -14.71 -8.44 4.93
N VAL A 221 -13.89 -7.59 4.30
CA VAL A 221 -14.03 -6.13 4.38
C VAL A 221 -15.39 -5.70 3.86
N LYS A 222 -15.78 -6.19 2.67
CA LYS A 222 -17.08 -5.85 2.07
C LYS A 222 -18.26 -6.38 2.89
N ALA A 223 -18.18 -7.60 3.39
CA ALA A 223 -19.22 -8.18 4.24
C ALA A 223 -19.40 -7.39 5.56
N VAL A 224 -18.31 -6.92 6.16
CA VAL A 224 -18.38 -6.08 7.36
C VAL A 224 -18.97 -4.71 7.03
N MET A 225 -18.58 -4.10 5.90
CA MET A 225 -19.20 -2.87 5.43
C MET A 225 -20.73 -3.02 5.29
N ASP A 226 -21.19 -4.06 4.59
CA ASP A 226 -22.62 -4.33 4.42
C ASP A 226 -23.32 -4.58 5.77
N HIS A 227 -22.68 -5.31 6.69
CA HIS A 227 -23.20 -5.56 8.03
C HIS A 227 -23.37 -4.28 8.86
N LEU A 228 -22.50 -3.29 8.63
CA LEU A 228 -22.54 -1.97 9.28
C LEU A 228 -23.46 -0.97 8.55
N GLY A 229 -24.18 -1.40 7.50
CA GLY A 229 -25.05 -0.53 6.70
C GLY A 229 -24.29 0.39 5.72
N LEU A 230 -23.01 0.13 5.49
CA LEU A 230 -22.23 0.74 4.41
C LEU A 230 -22.40 -0.07 3.11
N VAL A 231 -21.80 0.41 2.01
CA VAL A 231 -21.88 -0.25 0.70
C VAL A 231 -20.57 -0.96 0.41
N GLY A 232 -20.48 -2.24 0.76
CA GLY A 232 -19.36 -3.13 0.41
C GLY A 232 -19.62 -3.88 -0.89
N GLY A 233 -20.76 -4.57 -0.99
CA GLY A 233 -21.16 -5.34 -2.17
C GLY A 233 -20.32 -6.59 -2.43
N ASN A 234 -20.42 -7.16 -3.64
CA ASN A 234 -19.72 -8.40 -3.99
C ASN A 234 -18.27 -8.15 -4.43
N CYS A 235 -17.40 -9.13 -4.20
CA CYS A 235 -16.11 -9.22 -4.91
C CYS A 235 -16.33 -9.80 -6.32
N ARG A 236 -15.38 -9.57 -7.23
CA ARG A 236 -15.36 -10.21 -8.56
C ARG A 236 -14.80 -11.63 -8.51
#